data_AF-A0A7K2BRI8-F1
#
_entry.id   AF-A0A7K2BRI8-F1
#
_cell.length_a   1.000
_cell.length_b   1.000
_cell.length_c   1.000
_cell.angle_alpha   90.00
_cell.angle_beta   90.00
_cell.angle_gamma   90.00
#
_symmetry.space_group_name_H-M   'P 1'
#
loop_
_entity.id
_entity.type
_entity.pdbx_description
1 polymer ?
#
loop_
_entity_poly.entity_id
_entity_poly.type
_entity_poly.pdbx_seq_one_letter_code
_entity_poly.pdbx_strand_id
1 'polypeptide(L)'
;MSRERCARPRMRLWTLAGTALALFAASCAALAAAPAWAQPSDTDQAGVHRDAVEALGAAGVLSGTGCTPDRLCPQQHLPRWAMAVWLVRALDGRDPPSTRDSRFVDVASRRWWAPHVERLFDLRVTYGCGAHPARFCPYQPVSRGETASFLRRAFRLSPADPAEIAGFVDTGGNIHESAIDALAVAGVTTGCSTSPARFCPDAPVTRAEMASLLTRALRFNAAITWLSAGDSYSSGVGTDPHARGSCRRSPRSAGPAASDALRQRGWAIAHTHTACEGGLVEDMFNSRPQDPGRVSMWAEHTEVLGGPRRVDIVALSLGGNDIGFEDVVLACVPFTRVTELFLGCPSEDGLKARIDNLVAPARTCPGASRTGSRPDYRCALRIAGNRHGSIADFYREIVSERLTERGRLYVIGYPSLIAPSSEWRLFDPCRVVYKPETVDMLGLLAGHLNRQLAAAVRQANDELGKVRVHYVDTYTPFREGGHEVCGRGPDFLHGITHVGRDPLSGWYRSFHLNNAGHAEVARLLADEVSSTFRPSIGLAQPQRPSG
;
A
#
# COMPACT_ATOMS: atom_id res chain seq x y z
N MET A 1 17.00 -52.12 -43.74
CA MET A 1 18.23 -52.63 -44.38
C MET A 1 18.47 -51.73 -45.59
N SER A 2 19.57 -51.02 -45.84
CA SER A 2 20.99 -51.03 -45.45
C SER A 2 21.52 -49.59 -45.71
N ARG A 3 22.05 -48.86 -44.72
CA ARG A 3 23.49 -48.62 -44.44
C ARG A 3 24.40 -48.44 -45.67
N GLU A 4 25.07 -47.29 -45.74
CA GLU A 4 26.50 -47.06 -46.09
C GLU A 4 26.80 -45.54 -46.04
N ARG A 5 27.45 -44.99 -45.00
CA ARG A 5 28.90 -44.73 -44.79
C ARG A 5 29.64 -44.01 -45.94
N CYS A 6 30.05 -42.77 -45.69
CA CYS A 6 31.24 -42.12 -46.28
C CYS A 6 31.80 -41.12 -45.23
N ALA A 7 32.93 -41.42 -44.58
CA ALA A 7 34.32 -41.16 -44.98
C ALA A 7 34.84 -39.79 -44.46
N ARG A 8 35.77 -39.84 -43.50
CA ARG A 8 36.56 -38.69 -43.01
C ARG A 8 37.79 -38.49 -43.90
N PRO A 9 38.25 -37.24 -44.12
CA PRO A 9 39.66 -36.97 -44.38
C PRO A 9 40.34 -36.18 -43.25
N ARG A 10 41.67 -36.22 -43.31
CA ARG A 10 42.67 -35.97 -42.27
C ARG A 10 42.94 -34.48 -42.01
N MET A 11 43.33 -34.20 -40.75
CA MET A 11 43.89 -32.93 -40.28
C MET A 11 45.17 -32.53 -41.04
N ARG A 12 45.29 -31.23 -41.35
CA ARG A 12 46.57 -30.51 -41.41
C ARG A 12 46.46 -29.29 -40.51
N LEU A 13 47.28 -29.25 -39.45
CA LEU A 13 47.50 -28.08 -38.61
C LEU A 13 48.30 -27.04 -39.40
N TRP A 14 47.79 -25.81 -39.52
CA TRP A 14 48.60 -24.59 -39.45
C TRP A 14 47.80 -23.54 -38.66
N THR A 15 48.51 -22.88 -37.77
CA THR A 15 48.09 -21.97 -36.72
C THR A 15 47.73 -20.57 -37.24
N LEU A 16 46.67 -19.95 -36.68
CA LEU A 16 46.64 -18.60 -36.05
C LEU A 16 45.28 -17.89 -36.20
N ALA A 17 44.95 -17.14 -35.13
CA ALA A 17 43.89 -16.14 -34.99
C ALA A 17 42.45 -16.65 -34.84
N GLY A 18 42.09 -16.98 -33.60
CA GLY A 18 40.71 -17.22 -33.19
C GLY A 18 39.92 -15.92 -33.09
N THR A 19 39.00 -15.71 -34.03
CA THR A 19 37.82 -14.86 -33.83
C THR A 19 36.67 -15.77 -33.38
N ALA A 20 36.43 -15.82 -32.07
CA ALA A 20 35.26 -16.50 -31.51
C ALA A 20 34.02 -15.63 -31.78
N LEU A 21 33.32 -15.91 -32.88
CA LEU A 21 31.96 -15.44 -33.10
C LEU A 21 31.05 -16.24 -32.17
N ALA A 22 30.80 -15.72 -30.97
CA ALA A 22 29.84 -16.28 -30.04
C ALA A 22 28.43 -16.09 -30.62
N LEU A 23 27.91 -17.13 -31.28
CA LEU A 23 26.49 -17.28 -31.57
C LEU A 23 25.73 -17.29 -30.23
N PHE A 24 25.14 -16.14 -29.87
CA PHE A 24 24.07 -16.08 -28.88
C PHE A 24 22.87 -16.84 -29.45
N ALA A 25 22.83 -18.15 -29.20
CA ALA A 25 21.57 -18.88 -29.24
C ALA A 25 20.72 -18.33 -28.10
N ALA A 26 19.84 -17.39 -28.42
CA ALA A 26 18.76 -16.96 -27.54
C ALA A 26 17.92 -18.20 -27.24
N SER A 27 18.19 -18.83 -26.11
CA SER A 27 17.34 -19.89 -25.57
C SER A 27 16.05 -19.20 -25.14
N CYS A 28 15.05 -19.20 -26.03
CA CYS A 28 13.67 -18.99 -25.65
C CYS A 28 13.30 -20.14 -24.71
N ALA A 29 13.57 -19.97 -23.42
CA ALA A 29 12.86 -20.69 -22.40
C ALA A 29 11.40 -20.25 -22.54
N ALA A 30 10.61 -21.05 -23.27
CA ALA A 30 9.18 -20.94 -23.22
C ALA A 30 8.80 -20.97 -21.73
N LEU A 31 8.24 -19.86 -21.23
CA LEU A 31 7.49 -19.88 -19.99
C LEU A 31 6.46 -20.97 -20.16
N ALA A 32 6.71 -22.14 -19.57
CA ALA A 32 5.72 -23.19 -19.50
C ALA A 32 4.52 -22.57 -18.78
N ALA A 33 3.45 -22.32 -19.52
CA ALA A 33 2.17 -22.00 -18.91
C ALA A 33 1.92 -23.07 -17.84
N ALA A 34 1.62 -22.64 -16.62
CA ALA A 34 1.22 -23.56 -15.57
C ALA A 34 0.16 -24.53 -16.14
N PRO A 35 0.20 -25.83 -15.81
CA PRO A 35 -0.71 -26.79 -16.42
C PRO A 35 -2.14 -26.29 -16.24
N ALA A 36 -2.84 -26.06 -17.36
CA ALA A 36 -4.25 -25.71 -17.32
C ALA A 36 -4.98 -26.86 -16.63
N TRP A 37 -5.57 -26.58 -15.47
CA TRP A 37 -6.30 -27.59 -14.72
C TRP A 37 -7.50 -28.05 -15.58
N ALA A 38 -7.71 -29.36 -15.65
CA ALA A 38 -8.86 -29.91 -16.34
C ALA A 38 -10.14 -29.39 -15.67
N GLN A 39 -11.07 -28.88 -16.49
CA GLN A 39 -12.38 -28.43 -16.00
C GLN A 39 -13.16 -29.61 -15.41
N PRO A 40 -13.99 -29.38 -14.37
CA PRO A 40 -14.90 -30.41 -13.90
C PRO A 40 -15.82 -30.91 -15.03
N SER A 41 -16.07 -32.22 -15.07
CA SER A 41 -16.85 -32.87 -16.13
C SER A 41 -18.35 -32.51 -16.09
N ASP A 42 -18.82 -31.95 -14.95
CA ASP A 42 -20.22 -31.60 -14.70
C ASP A 42 -20.47 -30.09 -14.55
N THR A 43 -19.68 -29.27 -15.26
CA THR A 43 -19.86 -27.80 -15.32
C THR A 43 -21.21 -27.37 -15.90
N ASP A 44 -21.80 -28.18 -16.78
CA ASP A 44 -23.13 -28.00 -17.36
C ASP A 44 -24.24 -28.00 -16.29
N GLN A 45 -24.07 -28.74 -15.19
CA GLN A 45 -25.00 -28.78 -14.07
C GLN A 45 -24.99 -27.52 -13.20
N ALA A 46 -24.11 -26.56 -13.47
CA ALA A 46 -24.05 -25.28 -12.73
C ALA A 46 -25.11 -24.25 -13.16
N GLY A 47 -25.83 -24.51 -14.26
CA GLY A 47 -26.89 -23.62 -14.75
C GLY A 47 -26.39 -22.19 -14.99
N VAL A 48 -27.07 -21.19 -14.43
CA VAL A 48 -26.70 -19.76 -14.57
C VAL A 48 -25.33 -19.42 -13.96
N HIS A 49 -24.75 -20.31 -13.18
CA HIS A 49 -23.44 -20.12 -12.54
C HIS A 49 -22.28 -20.74 -13.33
N ARG A 50 -22.56 -21.33 -14.50
CA ARG A 50 -21.58 -22.05 -15.32
C ARG A 50 -20.32 -21.25 -15.61
N ASP A 51 -20.47 -20.02 -16.11
CA ASP A 51 -19.33 -19.16 -16.46
C ASP A 51 -18.40 -18.91 -15.26
N ALA A 52 -18.99 -18.73 -14.07
CA ALA A 52 -18.23 -18.52 -12.84
C ALA A 52 -17.48 -19.80 -12.41
N VAL A 53 -18.09 -20.97 -12.59
CA VAL A 53 -17.43 -22.25 -12.33
C VAL A 53 -16.28 -22.48 -13.29
N GLU A 54 -16.49 -22.25 -14.60
CA GLU A 54 -15.46 -22.43 -15.63
C GLU A 54 -14.29 -21.44 -15.40
N ALA A 55 -14.56 -20.19 -15.05
CA ALA A 55 -13.54 -19.19 -14.74
C ALA A 55 -12.66 -19.60 -13.54
N LEU A 56 -13.29 -20.06 -12.44
CA LEU A 56 -12.55 -20.52 -11.26
C LEU A 56 -11.82 -21.84 -11.50
N GLY A 57 -12.39 -22.73 -12.32
CA GLY A 57 -11.76 -23.97 -12.74
C GLY A 57 -10.49 -23.69 -13.55
N ALA A 58 -10.56 -22.77 -14.51
CA ALA A 58 -9.43 -22.37 -15.35
C ALA A 58 -8.31 -21.71 -14.51
N ALA A 59 -8.67 -20.98 -13.47
CA ALA A 59 -7.74 -20.39 -12.51
C ALA A 59 -7.15 -21.42 -11.50
N GLY A 60 -7.56 -22.69 -11.56
CA GLY A 60 -7.11 -23.74 -10.63
C GLY A 60 -7.69 -23.66 -9.22
N VAL A 61 -8.63 -22.74 -8.97
CA VAL A 61 -9.24 -22.51 -7.65
C VAL A 61 -9.99 -23.76 -7.17
N LEU A 62 -10.68 -24.44 -8.09
CA LEU A 62 -11.56 -25.58 -7.79
C LEU A 62 -10.83 -26.93 -7.65
N SER A 63 -9.54 -26.97 -7.97
CA SER A 63 -8.79 -28.23 -8.10
C SER A 63 -8.83 -29.09 -6.83
N GLY A 64 -9.20 -30.38 -6.95
CA GLY A 64 -9.25 -31.32 -5.83
C GLY A 64 -10.34 -31.04 -4.77
N THR A 65 -11.27 -30.12 -5.03
CA THR A 65 -12.38 -29.77 -4.09
C THR A 65 -13.73 -30.39 -4.47
N GLY A 66 -13.75 -31.13 -5.57
CA GLY A 66 -14.92 -31.83 -6.10
C GLY A 66 -15.47 -32.92 -5.18
N CYS A 67 -16.67 -33.38 -5.50
CA CYS A 67 -17.27 -34.57 -4.88
C CYS A 67 -16.61 -35.86 -5.35
N THR A 68 -16.05 -35.87 -6.55
CA THR A 68 -15.18 -36.91 -7.11
C THR A 68 -13.96 -36.24 -7.75
N PRO A 69 -12.91 -36.99 -8.15
CA PRO A 69 -11.73 -36.41 -8.79
C PRO A 69 -12.03 -35.58 -10.04
N ASP A 70 -13.08 -35.94 -10.79
CA ASP A 70 -13.46 -35.32 -12.06
C ASP A 70 -14.70 -34.41 -11.97
N ARG A 71 -15.49 -34.48 -10.89
CA ARG A 71 -16.76 -33.74 -10.75
C ARG A 71 -16.76 -32.73 -9.61
N LEU A 72 -17.32 -31.56 -9.88
CA LEU A 72 -17.57 -30.52 -8.88
C LEU A 72 -18.82 -30.82 -8.05
N CYS A 73 -19.85 -31.44 -8.63
CA CYS A 73 -21.21 -31.50 -8.09
C CYS A 73 -21.76 -30.10 -7.75
N PRO A 74 -22.07 -29.24 -8.75
CA PRO A 74 -22.38 -27.83 -8.54
C PRO A 74 -23.57 -27.55 -7.61
N GLN A 75 -24.54 -28.46 -7.56
CA GLN A 75 -25.76 -28.33 -6.75
C GLN A 75 -25.59 -28.78 -5.29
N GLN A 76 -24.47 -29.42 -4.94
CA GLN A 76 -24.20 -29.80 -3.55
C GLN A 76 -23.76 -28.58 -2.73
N HIS A 77 -24.12 -28.58 -1.44
CA HIS A 77 -23.69 -27.53 -0.52
C HIS A 77 -22.17 -27.54 -0.32
N LEU A 78 -21.59 -26.34 -0.23
CA LEU A 78 -20.14 -26.18 -0.09
C LEU A 78 -19.72 -26.36 1.38
N PRO A 79 -18.89 -27.36 1.71
CA PRO A 79 -18.35 -27.50 3.06
C PRO A 79 -17.28 -26.43 3.34
N ARG A 80 -17.15 -26.02 4.60
CA ARG A 80 -16.20 -24.97 5.05
C ARG A 80 -14.75 -25.23 4.65
N TRP A 81 -14.29 -26.49 4.64
CA TRP A 81 -12.93 -26.82 4.21
C TRP A 81 -12.69 -26.48 2.73
N ALA A 82 -13.68 -26.75 1.86
CA ALA A 82 -13.56 -26.47 0.43
C ALA A 82 -13.63 -24.97 0.16
N MET A 83 -14.50 -24.25 0.89
CA MET A 83 -14.51 -22.79 0.89
C MET A 83 -13.15 -22.20 1.28
N ALA A 84 -12.47 -22.77 2.27
CA ALA A 84 -11.13 -22.31 2.65
C ALA A 84 -10.12 -22.43 1.51
N VAL A 85 -10.13 -23.56 0.80
CA VAL A 85 -9.30 -23.75 -0.39
C VAL A 85 -9.63 -22.71 -1.46
N TRP A 86 -10.92 -22.50 -1.75
CA TRP A 86 -11.35 -21.58 -2.81
C TRP A 86 -10.94 -20.14 -2.51
N LEU A 87 -11.20 -19.67 -1.29
CA LEU A 87 -10.87 -18.30 -0.88
C LEU A 87 -9.36 -18.08 -0.87
N VAL A 88 -8.57 -19.00 -0.32
CA VAL A 88 -7.12 -18.85 -0.29
C VAL A 88 -6.54 -18.86 -1.70
N ARG A 89 -6.96 -19.77 -2.58
CA ARG A 89 -6.47 -19.77 -3.97
C ARG A 89 -6.91 -18.53 -4.75
N ALA A 90 -8.14 -18.08 -4.54
CA ALA A 90 -8.66 -16.86 -5.14
C ALA A 90 -7.88 -15.62 -4.69
N LEU A 91 -7.47 -15.56 -3.42
CA LEU A 91 -6.75 -14.44 -2.82
C LEU A 91 -5.24 -14.47 -3.12
N ASP A 92 -4.59 -15.61 -2.91
CA ASP A 92 -3.13 -15.75 -2.95
C ASP A 92 -2.60 -16.27 -4.30
N GLY A 93 -3.47 -16.82 -5.17
CA GLY A 93 -3.09 -17.41 -6.46
C GLY A 93 -2.28 -18.71 -6.36
N ARG A 94 -2.05 -19.23 -5.15
CA ARG A 94 -1.26 -20.44 -4.89
C ARG A 94 -1.66 -21.09 -3.58
N ASP A 95 -1.30 -22.36 -3.40
CA ASP A 95 -1.48 -23.06 -2.14
C ASP A 95 -0.48 -22.56 -1.08
N PRO A 96 -0.91 -22.43 0.19
CA PRO A 96 -0.04 -22.03 1.28
C PRO A 96 0.94 -23.17 1.64
N PRO A 97 2.08 -22.85 2.28
CA PRO A 97 3.02 -23.86 2.76
C PRO A 97 2.37 -24.86 3.72
N SER A 98 2.84 -26.11 3.73
CA SER A 98 2.35 -27.13 4.65
C SER A 98 2.52 -26.70 6.11
N THR A 99 1.50 -26.98 6.94
CA THR A 99 1.55 -26.73 8.39
C THR A 99 1.79 -28.03 9.15
N ARG A 100 2.52 -27.96 10.28
CA ARG A 100 2.73 -29.09 11.20
C ARG A 100 1.66 -29.16 12.30
N ASP A 101 1.07 -28.01 12.64
CA ASP A 101 0.08 -27.85 13.69
C ASP A 101 -1.16 -27.11 13.16
N SER A 102 -2.27 -27.23 13.89
CA SER A 102 -3.52 -26.52 13.59
C SER A 102 -3.99 -25.77 14.82
N ARG A 103 -4.47 -24.53 14.64
CA ARG A 103 -5.06 -23.73 15.72
C ARG A 103 -6.46 -24.25 16.11
N PHE A 104 -7.10 -24.98 15.22
CA PHE A 104 -8.43 -25.55 15.42
C PHE A 104 -8.32 -27.03 15.79
N VAL A 105 -8.95 -27.42 16.89
CA VAL A 105 -8.85 -28.79 17.43
C VAL A 105 -9.52 -29.85 16.56
N ASP A 106 -10.41 -29.44 15.65
CA ASP A 106 -11.13 -30.29 14.72
C ASP A 106 -10.53 -30.29 13.30
N VAL A 107 -9.34 -29.70 13.13
CA VAL A 107 -8.58 -29.70 11.88
C VAL A 107 -7.27 -30.46 12.10
N ALA A 108 -7.19 -31.68 11.54
CA ALA A 108 -5.96 -32.46 11.60
C ALA A 108 -4.91 -31.92 10.62
N SER A 109 -3.73 -31.55 11.11
CA SER A 109 -2.66 -30.92 10.31
C SER A 109 -2.21 -31.72 9.09
N ARG A 110 -2.35 -33.05 9.13
CA ARG A 110 -2.07 -33.97 8.00
C ARG A 110 -3.03 -33.86 6.81
N ARG A 111 -4.12 -33.09 6.92
CA ARG A 111 -5.04 -32.86 5.80
C ARG A 111 -4.43 -31.85 4.84
N TRP A 112 -4.44 -32.15 3.54
CA TRP A 112 -3.83 -31.29 2.52
C TRP A 112 -4.44 -29.87 2.48
N TRP A 113 -5.70 -29.71 2.89
CA TRP A 113 -6.41 -28.43 2.97
C TRP A 113 -6.27 -27.72 4.32
N ALA A 114 -5.65 -28.35 5.34
CA ALA A 114 -5.44 -27.72 6.64
C ALA A 114 -4.63 -26.41 6.55
N PRO A 115 -3.55 -26.32 5.74
CA PRO A 115 -2.85 -25.07 5.49
C PRO A 115 -3.75 -23.91 5.03
N HIS A 116 -4.78 -24.18 4.24
CA HIS A 116 -5.72 -23.15 3.77
C HIS A 116 -6.59 -22.61 4.91
N VAL A 117 -6.96 -23.45 5.87
CA VAL A 117 -7.70 -23.02 7.07
C VAL A 117 -6.84 -22.10 7.94
N GLU A 118 -5.59 -22.48 8.17
CA GLU A 118 -4.63 -21.64 8.91
C GLU A 118 -4.41 -20.30 8.18
N ARG A 119 -4.25 -20.35 6.85
CA ARG A 119 -4.10 -19.15 6.04
C ARG A 119 -5.33 -18.24 6.11
N LEU A 120 -6.55 -18.77 6.12
CA LEU A 120 -7.75 -17.94 6.34
C LEU A 120 -7.76 -17.28 7.72
N PHE A 121 -7.28 -17.97 8.75
CA PHE A 121 -7.16 -17.38 10.08
C PHE A 121 -6.12 -16.24 10.09
N ASP A 122 -4.97 -16.46 9.45
CA ASP A 122 -3.93 -15.43 9.29
C ASP A 122 -4.44 -14.20 8.55
N LEU A 123 -5.29 -14.41 7.54
CA LEU A 123 -5.96 -13.35 6.79
C LEU A 123 -7.11 -12.70 7.56
N ARG A 124 -7.42 -13.15 8.79
CA ARG A 124 -8.57 -12.74 9.61
C ARG A 124 -9.92 -12.90 8.89
N VAL A 125 -9.99 -13.85 7.96
CA VAL A 125 -11.23 -14.20 7.24
C VAL A 125 -12.09 -15.15 8.06
N THR A 126 -11.50 -15.98 8.91
CA THR A 126 -12.23 -16.89 9.82
C THR A 126 -11.74 -16.76 11.26
N TYR A 127 -12.67 -16.90 12.20
CA TYR A 127 -12.38 -17.09 13.63
C TYR A 127 -12.80 -18.48 14.11
N GLY A 128 -13.23 -19.35 13.20
CA GLY A 128 -13.84 -20.63 13.54
C GLY A 128 -15.35 -20.55 13.80
N CYS A 129 -15.93 -21.69 14.19
CA CYS A 129 -17.31 -21.88 14.61
C CYS A 129 -17.45 -22.00 16.15
N GLY A 130 -16.34 -22.04 16.89
CA GLY A 130 -16.32 -22.12 18.35
C GLY A 130 -14.96 -21.71 18.89
N ALA A 131 -14.91 -21.19 20.13
CA ALA A 131 -13.71 -20.56 20.69
C ALA A 131 -13.03 -21.36 21.82
N HIS A 132 -13.76 -22.24 22.53
CA HIS A 132 -13.25 -22.94 23.71
C HIS A 132 -13.68 -24.42 23.74
N PRO A 133 -12.91 -25.35 23.13
CA PRO A 133 -11.71 -25.09 22.33
C PRO A 133 -12.03 -24.49 20.95
N ALA A 134 -11.03 -23.88 20.30
CA ALA A 134 -11.18 -23.32 18.97
C ALA A 134 -11.53 -24.40 17.93
N ARG A 135 -12.61 -24.23 17.18
CA ARG A 135 -13.10 -25.17 16.15
C ARG A 135 -13.36 -24.48 14.82
N PHE A 136 -13.12 -25.15 13.70
CA PHE A 136 -13.38 -24.63 12.36
C PHE A 136 -14.66 -25.19 11.71
N CYS A 137 -15.12 -26.37 12.16
CA CYS A 137 -16.25 -27.12 11.63
C CYS A 137 -16.11 -27.47 10.12
N PRO A 138 -15.02 -28.13 9.69
CA PRO A 138 -14.64 -28.23 8.28
C PRO A 138 -15.72 -28.84 7.36
N TYR A 139 -16.51 -29.77 7.86
CA TYR A 139 -17.51 -30.51 7.07
C TYR A 139 -18.92 -29.89 7.11
N GLN A 140 -19.15 -28.85 7.91
CA GLN A 140 -20.43 -28.16 7.90
C GLN A 140 -20.58 -27.34 6.61
N PRO A 141 -21.77 -27.33 5.99
CA PRO A 141 -22.10 -26.38 4.93
C PRO A 141 -21.95 -24.94 5.42
N VAL A 142 -21.50 -24.05 4.54
CA VAL A 142 -21.45 -22.61 4.81
C VAL A 142 -22.83 -22.01 4.52
N SER A 143 -23.38 -21.21 5.44
CA SER A 143 -24.62 -20.46 5.19
C SER A 143 -24.39 -19.24 4.29
N ARG A 144 -25.46 -18.66 3.73
CA ARG A 144 -25.39 -17.42 2.95
C ARG A 144 -24.90 -16.24 3.78
N GLY A 145 -25.33 -16.12 5.02
CA GLY A 145 -24.89 -15.06 5.94
C GLY A 145 -23.41 -15.20 6.30
N GLU A 146 -22.97 -16.43 6.59
CA GLU A 146 -21.54 -16.72 6.81
C GLU A 146 -20.72 -16.39 5.56
N THR A 147 -21.20 -16.81 4.38
CA THR A 147 -20.56 -16.51 3.08
C THR A 147 -20.40 -15.01 2.89
N ALA A 148 -21.41 -14.20 3.22
CA ALA A 148 -21.30 -12.74 3.16
C ALA A 148 -20.18 -12.21 4.08
N SER A 149 -20.11 -12.72 5.31
CA SER A 149 -19.05 -12.34 6.25
C SER A 149 -17.66 -12.80 5.81
N PHE A 150 -17.54 -13.97 5.19
CA PHE A 150 -16.29 -14.44 4.61
C PHE A 150 -15.85 -13.59 3.43
N LEU A 151 -16.73 -13.33 2.46
CA LEU A 151 -16.41 -12.54 1.28
C LEU A 151 -16.13 -11.07 1.63
N ARG A 152 -16.90 -10.47 2.54
CA ARG A 152 -16.62 -9.10 3.03
C ARG A 152 -15.23 -9.00 3.64
N ARG A 153 -14.83 -9.97 4.48
CA ARG A 153 -13.49 -9.97 5.10
C ARG A 153 -12.38 -10.31 4.10
N ALA A 154 -12.60 -11.31 3.24
CA ALA A 154 -11.66 -11.76 2.23
C ALA A 154 -11.32 -10.65 1.23
N PHE A 155 -12.34 -9.96 0.72
CA PHE A 155 -12.21 -8.94 -0.32
C PHE A 155 -12.33 -7.51 0.20
N ARG A 156 -12.46 -7.35 1.53
CA ARG A 156 -12.46 -6.08 2.26
C ARG A 156 -13.38 -5.04 1.67
N LEU A 157 -14.60 -5.50 1.41
CA LEU A 157 -15.67 -4.63 0.96
C LEU A 157 -15.95 -3.61 2.05
N SER A 158 -16.00 -2.34 1.66
CA SER A 158 -16.36 -1.24 2.56
C SER A 158 -17.71 -1.52 3.22
N PRO A 159 -17.92 -1.08 4.47
CA PRO A 159 -19.26 -1.04 5.04
C PRO A 159 -20.22 -0.29 4.11
N ALA A 160 -21.45 -0.75 3.99
CA ALA A 160 -22.47 -0.04 3.23
C ALA A 160 -22.79 1.31 3.90
N ASP A 161 -22.89 2.36 3.10
CA ASP A 161 -23.48 3.63 3.57
C ASP A 161 -24.98 3.38 3.83
N PRO A 162 -25.51 3.75 5.01
CA PRO A 162 -26.94 3.64 5.28
C PRO A 162 -27.85 4.25 4.21
N ALA A 163 -27.38 5.26 3.47
CA ALA A 163 -28.13 5.88 2.37
C ALA A 163 -28.21 5.00 1.10
N GLU A 164 -27.33 4.00 0.96
CA GLU A 164 -27.20 3.14 -0.23
C GLU A 164 -27.76 1.72 -0.02
N ILE A 165 -28.25 1.40 1.18
CA ILE A 165 -28.75 0.05 1.51
C ILE A 165 -30.03 -0.23 0.71
N ALA A 166 -29.92 -1.13 -0.27
CA ALA A 166 -31.06 -1.63 -1.06
C ALA A 166 -32.08 -2.42 -0.20
N GLY A 167 -31.66 -2.92 0.96
CA GLY A 167 -32.48 -3.56 2.00
C GLY A 167 -32.98 -4.96 1.64
N PHE A 168 -32.74 -5.95 2.50
CA PHE A 168 -33.42 -7.25 2.46
C PHE A 168 -34.37 -7.38 3.64
N VAL A 169 -35.58 -7.89 3.41
CA VAL A 169 -36.64 -7.92 4.43
C VAL A 169 -36.40 -8.95 5.55
N ASP A 170 -35.41 -9.84 5.38
CA ASP A 170 -35.13 -10.98 6.25
C ASP A 170 -33.74 -10.94 6.90
N THR A 171 -33.07 -9.78 6.90
CA THR A 171 -31.71 -9.62 7.46
C THR A 171 -31.68 -8.86 8.77
N GLY A 172 -32.75 -8.16 9.14
CA GLY A 172 -32.82 -7.34 10.35
C GLY A 172 -32.48 -8.13 11.61
N GLY A 173 -31.44 -7.70 12.33
CA GLY A 173 -30.99 -8.33 13.56
C GLY A 173 -30.13 -9.59 13.37
N ASN A 174 -29.81 -9.96 12.13
CA ASN A 174 -28.86 -11.03 11.85
C ASN A 174 -27.43 -10.54 12.07
N ILE A 175 -26.57 -11.34 12.72
CA ILE A 175 -25.17 -10.96 12.98
C ILE A 175 -24.35 -10.68 11.70
N HIS A 176 -24.82 -11.16 10.55
CA HIS A 176 -24.18 -10.98 9.26
C HIS A 176 -24.75 -9.80 8.45
N GLU A 177 -25.75 -9.08 8.96
CA GLU A 177 -26.47 -8.00 8.27
C GLU A 177 -25.51 -6.98 7.63
N SER A 178 -24.59 -6.42 8.41
CA SER A 178 -23.60 -5.46 7.89
C SER A 178 -22.69 -6.00 6.77
N ALA A 179 -22.49 -7.32 6.71
CA ALA A 179 -21.74 -7.93 5.62
C ALA A 179 -22.62 -8.18 4.39
N ILE A 180 -23.88 -8.53 4.61
CA ILE A 180 -24.87 -8.71 3.55
C ILE A 180 -25.09 -7.38 2.81
N ASP A 181 -25.24 -6.28 3.54
CA ASP A 181 -25.42 -4.95 2.95
C ASP A 181 -24.19 -4.53 2.14
N ALA A 182 -22.99 -4.73 2.69
CA ALA A 182 -21.74 -4.46 1.99
C ALA A 182 -21.65 -5.24 0.66
N LEU A 183 -22.07 -6.51 0.65
CA LEU A 183 -22.11 -7.31 -0.59
C LEU A 183 -23.16 -6.81 -1.58
N ALA A 184 -24.32 -6.34 -1.11
CA ALA A 184 -25.39 -5.82 -1.96
C ALA A 184 -24.98 -4.52 -2.65
N VAL A 185 -24.47 -3.54 -1.88
CA VAL A 185 -23.93 -2.28 -2.40
C VAL A 185 -22.76 -2.56 -3.35
N ALA A 186 -21.89 -3.49 -2.98
CA ALA A 186 -20.77 -3.92 -3.84
C ALA A 186 -21.23 -4.74 -5.05
N GLY A 187 -22.52 -4.94 -5.32
CA GLY A 187 -23.04 -5.70 -6.46
C GLY A 187 -22.61 -7.17 -6.49
N VAL A 188 -22.17 -7.72 -5.35
CA VAL A 188 -21.74 -9.11 -5.20
C VAL A 188 -22.94 -10.04 -5.03
N THR A 189 -24.09 -9.55 -4.55
CA THR A 189 -25.31 -10.35 -4.37
C THR A 189 -26.56 -9.56 -4.75
N THR A 190 -27.59 -10.27 -5.20
CA THR A 190 -28.95 -9.74 -5.45
C THR A 190 -29.99 -10.41 -4.54
N GLY A 191 -29.56 -11.20 -3.55
CA GLY A 191 -30.44 -11.98 -2.69
C GLY A 191 -30.85 -13.33 -3.26
N CYS A 192 -31.79 -14.00 -2.60
CA CYS A 192 -32.44 -15.25 -2.99
C CYS A 192 -33.84 -15.04 -3.58
N SER A 193 -34.45 -13.87 -3.36
CA SER A 193 -35.74 -13.46 -3.95
C SER A 193 -35.73 -11.95 -4.18
N THR A 194 -36.47 -11.49 -5.18
CA THR A 194 -36.58 -10.07 -5.56
C THR A 194 -37.91 -9.43 -5.17
N SER A 195 -38.95 -10.22 -4.86
CA SER A 195 -40.28 -9.71 -4.51
C SER A 195 -40.98 -10.59 -3.47
N PRO A 196 -40.87 -10.27 -2.16
CA PRO A 196 -40.02 -9.23 -1.59
C PRO A 196 -38.53 -9.57 -1.71
N ALA A 197 -37.68 -8.53 -1.69
CA ALA A 197 -36.23 -8.70 -1.68
C ALA A 197 -35.79 -9.46 -0.40
N ARG A 198 -35.23 -10.66 -0.57
CA ARG A 198 -34.76 -11.51 0.54
C ARG A 198 -33.32 -11.96 0.31
N PHE A 199 -32.56 -12.13 1.38
CA PHE A 199 -31.20 -12.66 1.31
C PHE A 199 -31.11 -14.15 1.68
N CYS A 200 -32.03 -14.66 2.52
CA CYS A 200 -32.02 -16.01 3.07
C CYS A 200 -30.73 -16.34 3.86
N PRO A 201 -30.37 -15.60 4.93
CA PRO A 201 -29.06 -15.69 5.57
C PRO A 201 -28.73 -17.09 6.13
N ASP A 202 -29.72 -17.86 6.56
CA ASP A 202 -29.51 -19.17 7.18
C ASP A 202 -29.45 -20.33 6.18
N ALA A 203 -29.78 -20.09 4.91
CA ALA A 203 -29.76 -21.13 3.88
C ALA A 203 -28.30 -21.50 3.52
N PRO A 204 -27.98 -22.79 3.32
CA PRO A 204 -26.66 -23.21 2.85
C PRO A 204 -26.42 -22.79 1.41
N VAL A 205 -25.17 -22.45 1.09
CA VAL A 205 -24.74 -22.08 -0.28
C VAL A 205 -24.30 -23.32 -1.05
N THR A 206 -24.77 -23.47 -2.29
CA THR A 206 -24.28 -24.50 -3.22
C THR A 206 -22.90 -24.13 -3.78
N ARG A 207 -22.14 -25.14 -4.25
CA ARG A 207 -20.86 -24.91 -4.92
C ARG A 207 -20.98 -23.93 -6.10
N ALA A 208 -22.05 -24.04 -6.90
CA ALA A 208 -22.33 -23.18 -8.05
C ALA A 208 -22.59 -21.72 -7.61
N GLU A 209 -23.44 -21.51 -6.61
CA GLU A 209 -23.73 -20.17 -6.09
C GLU A 209 -22.48 -19.51 -5.49
N MET A 210 -21.69 -20.26 -4.71
CA MET A 210 -20.42 -19.76 -4.19
C MET A 210 -19.50 -19.32 -5.33
N ALA A 211 -19.40 -20.09 -6.41
CA ALA A 211 -18.55 -19.73 -7.55
C ALA A 211 -18.94 -18.37 -8.13
N SER A 212 -20.24 -18.10 -8.27
CA SER A 212 -20.74 -16.80 -8.75
C SER A 212 -20.52 -15.66 -7.77
N LEU A 213 -20.73 -15.89 -6.47
CA LEU A 213 -20.44 -14.88 -5.44
C LEU A 213 -18.93 -14.56 -5.40
N LEU A 214 -18.09 -15.58 -5.42
CA LEU A 214 -16.63 -15.46 -5.41
C LEU A 214 -16.12 -14.74 -6.67
N THR A 215 -16.59 -15.11 -7.85
CA THR A 215 -16.19 -14.47 -9.12
C THR A 215 -16.57 -12.99 -9.15
N ARG A 216 -17.76 -12.62 -8.64
CA ARG A 216 -18.15 -11.21 -8.49
C ARG A 216 -17.31 -10.49 -7.45
N ALA A 217 -16.95 -11.14 -6.36
CA ALA A 217 -16.11 -10.57 -5.31
C ALA A 217 -14.63 -10.41 -5.75
N LEU A 218 -14.13 -11.27 -6.66
CA LEU A 218 -12.76 -11.24 -7.15
C LEU A 218 -12.37 -9.93 -7.85
N ARG A 219 -13.32 -9.15 -8.37
CA ARG A 219 -13.04 -7.81 -8.91
C ARG A 219 -12.48 -6.85 -7.87
N PHE A 220 -12.78 -7.10 -6.59
CA PHE A 220 -12.24 -6.35 -5.46
C PHE A 220 -10.87 -6.90 -5.01
N ASN A 221 -10.51 -8.13 -5.39
CA ASN A 221 -9.15 -8.67 -5.25
C ASN A 221 -8.18 -8.10 -6.30
N ALA A 222 -8.70 -7.60 -7.42
CA ALA A 222 -7.94 -6.90 -8.43
C ALA A 222 -7.61 -5.45 -8.04
N ALA A 223 -8.12 -4.97 -6.89
CA ALA A 223 -7.82 -3.63 -6.43
C ALA A 223 -6.35 -3.55 -5.97
N ILE A 224 -5.65 -2.55 -6.49
CA ILE A 224 -4.32 -2.15 -6.01
C ILE A 224 -4.49 -1.66 -4.58
N THR A 225 -3.80 -2.31 -3.65
CA THR A 225 -3.84 -1.92 -2.23
C THR A 225 -2.84 -0.79 -2.00
N TRP A 226 -3.32 0.36 -1.55
CA TRP A 226 -2.53 1.59 -1.40
C TRP A 226 -2.57 2.09 0.04
N LEU A 227 -1.40 2.36 0.63
CA LEU A 227 -1.24 3.07 1.89
C LEU A 227 -0.55 4.43 1.67
N SER A 228 -1.20 5.52 2.10
CA SER A 228 -0.56 6.83 2.24
C SER A 228 -0.21 7.09 3.70
N ALA A 229 1.08 7.08 4.00
CA ALA A 229 1.65 7.32 5.33
C ALA A 229 2.59 8.53 5.29
N GLY A 230 3.10 8.97 6.44
CA GLY A 230 4.09 10.05 6.47
C GLY A 230 3.79 11.16 7.46
N ASP A 231 4.51 12.26 7.31
CA ASP A 231 4.42 13.46 8.13
C ASP A 231 3.34 14.44 7.63
N SER A 232 3.46 15.72 8.02
CA SER A 232 2.51 16.77 7.68
C SER A 232 2.37 17.04 6.18
N TYR A 233 3.43 16.85 5.39
CA TYR A 233 3.41 16.98 3.93
C TYR A 233 2.63 15.84 3.26
N SER A 234 2.52 14.69 3.93
CA SER A 234 1.66 13.59 3.48
C SER A 234 0.26 13.62 4.08
N SER A 235 0.06 14.19 5.28
CA SER A 235 -1.25 14.24 5.92
C SER A 235 -2.19 15.26 5.28
N GLY A 236 -1.66 16.36 4.73
CA GLY A 236 -2.47 17.42 4.11
C GLY A 236 -2.58 18.69 4.92
N VAL A 237 -1.63 18.92 5.84
CA VAL A 237 -1.51 20.22 6.50
C VAL A 237 -1.39 21.32 5.45
N GLY A 238 -2.21 22.37 5.57
CA GLY A 238 -2.27 23.46 4.58
C GLY A 238 -3.38 23.31 3.54
N THR A 239 -4.07 22.17 3.47
CA THR A 239 -5.28 22.02 2.64
C THR A 239 -6.56 22.44 3.37
N ASP A 240 -7.58 22.79 2.58
CA ASP A 240 -8.96 22.94 3.05
C ASP A 240 -9.89 22.09 2.16
N PRO A 241 -10.85 21.33 2.71
CA PRO A 241 -11.04 21.05 4.13
C PRO A 241 -10.00 20.03 4.64
N HIS A 242 -9.57 20.17 5.89
CA HIS A 242 -8.85 19.13 6.62
C HIS A 242 -9.79 18.45 7.64
N ALA A 243 -9.66 17.14 7.82
CA ALA A 243 -10.44 16.37 8.77
C ALA A 243 -10.18 16.87 10.21
N ARG A 244 -11.20 16.75 11.08
CA ARG A 244 -11.05 17.03 12.51
C ARG A 244 -10.16 15.94 13.15
N GLY A 245 -9.16 16.33 13.92
CA GLY A 245 -8.27 15.40 14.64
C GLY A 245 -6.83 15.89 14.70
N SER A 246 -6.04 15.30 15.59
CA SER A 246 -4.63 15.68 15.83
C SER A 246 -3.71 15.42 14.63
N CYS A 247 -4.07 14.51 13.73
CA CYS A 247 -3.26 14.19 12.57
C CYS A 247 -3.42 15.14 11.37
N ARG A 248 -4.44 16.02 11.40
CA ARG A 248 -4.76 16.97 10.32
C ARG A 248 -4.80 16.35 8.92
N ARG A 249 -5.38 15.15 8.82
CA ARG A 249 -5.50 14.42 7.56
C ARG A 249 -6.48 15.09 6.62
N SER A 250 -6.22 15.07 5.32
CA SER A 250 -7.10 15.64 4.31
C SER A 250 -7.29 14.68 3.14
N PRO A 251 -8.52 14.54 2.60
CA PRO A 251 -8.72 13.81 1.35
C PRO A 251 -8.09 14.53 0.15
N ARG A 252 -7.67 15.79 0.29
CA ARG A 252 -6.94 16.56 -0.74
C ARG A 252 -5.43 16.48 -0.60
N SER A 253 -4.91 15.73 0.38
CA SER A 253 -3.47 15.51 0.47
C SER A 253 -2.97 14.67 -0.70
N ALA A 254 -1.66 14.71 -0.96
CA ALA A 254 -1.09 14.23 -2.22
C ALA A 254 -1.37 12.73 -2.48
N GLY A 255 -1.26 11.89 -1.45
CA GLY A 255 -1.50 10.44 -1.55
C GLY A 255 -2.95 10.07 -1.92
N PRO A 256 -3.96 10.48 -1.13
CA PRO A 256 -5.37 10.35 -1.48
C PRO A 256 -5.71 10.92 -2.86
N ALA A 257 -5.29 12.15 -3.16
CA ALA A 257 -5.58 12.80 -4.44
C ALA A 257 -4.95 12.07 -5.64
N ALA A 258 -3.74 11.54 -5.50
CA ALA A 258 -3.10 10.73 -6.56
C ALA A 258 -3.86 9.42 -6.80
N SER A 259 -4.29 8.76 -5.71
CA SER A 259 -5.12 7.56 -5.80
C SER A 259 -6.45 7.85 -6.52
N ASP A 260 -7.11 8.97 -6.20
CA ASP A 260 -8.36 9.36 -6.87
C ASP A 260 -8.15 9.71 -8.34
N ALA A 261 -7.05 10.38 -8.69
CA ALA A 261 -6.68 10.64 -10.09
C ALA A 261 -6.47 9.33 -10.88
N LEU A 262 -5.84 8.32 -10.29
CA LEU A 262 -5.66 7.00 -10.93
C LEU A 262 -6.98 6.23 -11.02
N ARG A 263 -7.87 6.32 -10.04
CA ARG A 263 -9.23 5.78 -10.13
C ARG A 263 -10.00 6.37 -11.30
N GLN A 264 -9.88 7.69 -11.52
CA GLN A 264 -10.46 8.36 -12.70
C GLN A 264 -9.84 7.87 -14.02
N ARG A 265 -8.59 7.39 -14.00
CA ARG A 265 -7.92 6.72 -15.12
C ARG A 265 -8.27 5.21 -15.22
N GLY A 266 -9.26 4.72 -14.47
CA GLY A 266 -9.77 3.34 -14.54
C GLY A 266 -9.08 2.33 -13.62
N TRP A 267 -8.21 2.77 -12.71
CA TRP A 267 -7.54 1.87 -11.77
C TRP A 267 -8.47 1.49 -10.61
N ALA A 268 -8.61 0.20 -10.33
CA ALA A 268 -9.25 -0.25 -9.11
C ALA A 268 -8.25 -0.10 -7.94
N ILE A 269 -8.51 0.78 -6.98
CA ILE A 269 -7.61 1.05 -5.84
C ILE A 269 -8.37 0.96 -4.53
N ALA A 270 -7.86 0.17 -3.58
CA ALA A 270 -8.28 0.14 -2.18
C ALA A 270 -7.27 0.96 -1.37
N HIS A 271 -7.68 2.12 -0.88
CA HIS A 271 -6.78 3.11 -0.27
C HIS A 271 -7.00 3.24 1.24
N THR A 272 -5.91 3.44 1.97
CA THR A 272 -5.90 3.81 3.38
C THR A 272 -4.94 4.96 3.63
N HIS A 273 -5.25 5.79 4.62
CA HIS A 273 -4.48 6.99 4.93
C HIS A 273 -4.16 7.09 6.42
N THR A 274 -2.88 6.99 6.77
CA THR A 274 -2.41 7.03 8.16
C THR A 274 -1.35 8.10 8.43
N ALA A 275 -0.99 8.89 7.41
CA ALA A 275 -0.06 10.02 7.58
C ALA A 275 -0.56 10.99 8.64
N CYS A 276 0.34 11.65 9.34
CA CYS A 276 -0.03 12.47 10.48
C CYS A 276 0.97 13.58 10.72
N GLU A 277 0.46 14.75 11.11
CA GLU A 277 1.29 15.87 11.54
C GLU A 277 2.29 15.44 12.64
N GLY A 278 3.52 15.94 12.51
CA GLY A 278 4.63 15.57 13.40
C GLY A 278 5.10 14.12 13.30
N GLY A 279 4.66 13.36 12.27
CA GLY A 279 5.06 11.97 12.05
C GLY A 279 6.57 11.81 11.84
N LEU A 280 7.17 10.83 12.52
CA LEU A 280 8.58 10.44 12.38
C LEU A 280 8.72 9.15 11.58
N VAL A 281 9.94 8.86 11.09
CA VAL A 281 10.22 7.58 10.43
C VAL A 281 9.84 6.39 11.33
N GLU A 282 10.16 6.47 12.61
CA GLU A 282 9.88 5.38 13.56
C GLU A 282 8.39 5.15 13.80
N ASP A 283 7.54 6.18 13.65
CA ASP A 283 6.09 6.07 13.89
C ASP A 283 5.40 5.18 12.87
N MET A 284 6.05 4.92 11.75
CA MET A 284 5.54 4.00 10.75
C MET A 284 5.25 2.64 11.38
N PHE A 285 6.14 2.16 12.27
CA PHE A 285 6.03 0.81 12.84
C PHE A 285 5.94 0.78 14.36
N ASN A 286 6.18 1.90 15.03
CA ASN A 286 6.30 1.94 16.47
C ASN A 286 5.35 2.97 17.10
N SER A 287 4.69 2.59 18.19
CA SER A 287 3.96 3.56 19.02
C SER A 287 4.92 4.42 19.82
N ARG A 288 4.52 5.66 20.11
CA ARG A 288 5.30 6.56 20.96
C ARG A 288 4.91 6.39 22.43
N PRO A 289 5.88 6.26 23.35
CA PRO A 289 5.59 6.28 24.79
C PRO A 289 4.92 7.58 25.23
N GLN A 290 5.22 8.70 24.55
CA GLN A 290 4.70 10.03 24.87
C GLN A 290 3.26 10.26 24.35
N ASP A 291 2.74 9.36 23.52
CA ASP A 291 1.36 9.41 22.99
C ASP A 291 0.72 8.01 23.06
N PRO A 292 0.44 7.52 24.28
CA PRO A 292 0.04 6.12 24.50
C PRO A 292 -1.32 5.74 23.88
N GLY A 293 -2.12 6.72 23.44
CA GLY A 293 -3.37 6.50 22.72
C GLY A 293 -3.19 6.31 21.21
N ARG A 294 -2.01 6.62 20.67
CA ARG A 294 -1.73 6.59 19.24
C ARG A 294 -0.95 5.33 18.85
N VAL A 295 -1.60 4.46 18.09
CA VAL A 295 -0.96 3.30 17.45
C VAL A 295 -0.03 3.75 16.32
N SER A 296 0.93 2.91 15.92
CA SER A 296 1.80 3.19 14.77
C SER A 296 0.99 3.32 13.47
N MET A 297 1.53 4.02 12.46
CA MET A 297 0.84 4.21 11.18
C MET A 297 0.52 2.88 10.49
N TRP A 298 1.38 1.87 10.65
CA TRP A 298 1.16 0.53 10.11
C TRP A 298 0.13 -0.28 10.92
N ALA A 299 0.14 -0.15 12.25
CA ALA A 299 -0.87 -0.77 13.09
C ALA A 299 -2.25 -0.13 12.85
N GLU A 300 -2.34 1.19 12.72
CA GLU A 300 -3.57 1.87 12.32
C GLU A 300 -4.09 1.33 10.99
N HIS A 301 -3.20 1.23 9.99
CA HIS A 301 -3.55 0.65 8.69
C HIS A 301 -4.13 -0.77 8.81
N THR A 302 -3.44 -1.66 9.53
CA THR A 302 -3.76 -3.09 9.54
C THR A 302 -4.83 -3.51 10.57
N GLU A 303 -4.91 -2.80 11.69
CA GLU A 303 -5.74 -3.18 12.84
C GLU A 303 -6.96 -2.30 13.00
N VAL A 304 -6.87 -1.01 12.68
CA VAL A 304 -7.98 -0.05 12.81
C VAL A 304 -8.74 0.09 11.49
N LEU A 305 -8.00 0.30 10.39
CA LEU A 305 -8.58 0.54 9.06
C LEU A 305 -8.80 -0.75 8.25
N GLY A 306 -8.35 -1.90 8.76
CA GLY A 306 -8.54 -3.21 8.10
C GLY A 306 -7.74 -3.41 6.81
N GLY A 307 -6.69 -2.62 6.58
CA GLY A 307 -5.75 -2.75 5.47
C GLY A 307 -4.88 -4.00 5.54
N PRO A 308 -4.20 -4.41 4.43
CA PRO A 308 -3.47 -5.67 4.43
C PRO A 308 -2.14 -5.58 5.16
N ARG A 309 -1.70 -6.71 5.69
CA ARG A 309 -0.31 -6.85 6.16
C ARG A 309 0.74 -6.68 5.05
N ARG A 310 0.35 -6.79 3.78
CA ARG A 310 1.18 -6.48 2.62
C ARG A 310 0.40 -5.69 1.58
N VAL A 311 0.86 -4.50 1.23
CA VAL A 311 0.21 -3.61 0.24
C VAL A 311 0.98 -3.59 -1.08
N ASP A 312 0.33 -3.13 -2.14
CA ASP A 312 0.97 -2.95 -3.44
C ASP A 312 1.67 -1.60 -3.57
N ILE A 313 1.10 -0.55 -2.97
CA ILE A 313 1.67 0.79 -3.02
C ILE A 313 1.76 1.33 -1.59
N VAL A 314 2.94 1.81 -1.22
CA VAL A 314 3.11 2.73 -0.09
C VAL A 314 3.60 4.05 -0.67
N ALA A 315 2.93 5.16 -0.36
CA ALA A 315 3.41 6.50 -0.68
C ALA A 315 3.62 7.26 0.64
N LEU A 316 4.79 7.87 0.83
CA LEU A 316 5.11 8.60 2.06
C LEU A 316 6.13 9.72 1.88
N SER A 317 6.04 10.74 2.74
CA SER A 317 7.09 11.70 3.08
C SER A 317 7.43 11.56 4.57
N LEU A 318 8.68 11.24 4.88
CA LEU A 318 9.21 11.14 6.26
C LEU A 318 10.66 11.61 6.28
N GLY A 319 11.14 12.16 7.39
CA GLY A 319 12.51 12.61 7.57
C GLY A 319 12.66 14.08 7.98
N GLY A 320 11.72 14.97 7.63
CA GLY A 320 11.79 16.38 8.02
C GLY A 320 11.73 16.58 9.53
N ASN A 321 10.83 15.87 10.20
CA ASN A 321 10.72 15.87 11.66
C ASN A 321 11.93 15.17 12.31
N ASP A 322 12.48 14.14 11.67
CA ASP A 322 13.62 13.35 12.18
C ASP A 322 14.96 14.13 12.18
N ILE A 323 15.02 15.26 11.46
CA ILE A 323 16.16 16.19 11.47
C ILE A 323 15.88 17.46 12.28
N GLY A 324 14.67 17.57 12.87
CA GLY A 324 14.22 18.74 13.62
C GLY A 324 13.99 19.98 12.74
N PHE A 325 13.50 19.80 11.51
CA PHE A 325 13.32 20.91 10.58
C PHE A 325 12.34 21.98 11.11
N GLU A 326 11.30 21.57 11.84
CA GLU A 326 10.38 22.48 12.52
C GLU A 326 11.11 23.41 13.50
N ASP A 327 12.00 22.85 14.33
CA ASP A 327 12.80 23.63 15.29
C ASP A 327 13.68 24.65 14.58
N VAL A 328 14.24 24.29 13.42
CA VAL A 328 15.04 25.20 12.58
C VAL A 328 14.17 26.34 12.07
N VAL A 329 13.00 26.03 11.51
CA VAL A 329 12.09 27.06 11.00
C VAL A 329 11.65 27.99 12.12
N LEU A 330 11.26 27.47 13.29
CA LEU A 330 10.84 28.27 14.45
C LEU A 330 11.96 29.14 15.04
N ALA A 331 13.21 28.64 15.06
CA ALA A 331 14.35 29.37 15.59
C ALA A 331 14.88 30.43 14.60
N CYS A 332 14.82 30.16 13.30
CA CYS A 332 15.47 30.98 12.28
C CYS A 332 14.50 31.97 11.61
N VAL A 333 13.20 31.67 11.54
CA VAL A 333 12.18 32.53 10.92
C VAL A 333 11.44 33.35 11.99
N PRO A 334 11.34 34.68 11.86
CA PRO A 334 10.69 35.52 12.86
C PRO A 334 9.15 35.41 12.76
N PHE A 335 8.56 34.40 13.41
CA PHE A 335 7.09 34.31 13.56
C PHE A 335 6.56 35.39 14.52
N THR A 336 7.34 35.76 15.55
CA THR A 336 7.06 36.88 16.47
C THR A 336 8.36 37.59 16.87
N ARG A 337 8.28 38.82 17.41
CA ARG A 337 9.47 39.52 17.98
C ARG A 337 10.09 38.81 19.21
N VAL A 338 9.39 37.83 19.80
CA VAL A 338 9.81 37.12 21.02
C VAL A 338 10.61 35.85 20.69
N THR A 339 10.29 35.16 19.58
CA THR A 339 10.99 33.94 19.16
C THR A 339 12.45 34.19 18.79
N GLU A 340 12.79 35.39 18.29
CA GLU A 340 14.18 35.79 17.98
C GLU A 340 15.10 35.91 19.21
N LEU A 341 14.55 36.10 20.42
CA LEU A 341 15.34 36.42 21.62
C LEU A 341 15.85 35.21 22.41
N PHE A 342 15.35 34.00 22.14
CA PHE A 342 15.62 32.82 22.99
C PHE A 342 16.15 31.58 22.26
N LEU A 343 16.02 31.48 20.94
CA LEU A 343 16.48 30.32 20.17
C LEU A 343 17.56 30.74 19.16
N GLY A 344 18.79 30.28 19.36
CA GLY A 344 19.87 30.48 18.40
C GLY A 344 19.66 29.61 17.16
N CYS A 345 19.66 30.22 15.98
CA CYS A 345 19.59 29.50 14.71
C CYS A 345 20.84 28.59 14.55
N PRO A 346 20.69 27.27 14.31
CA PRO A 346 21.82 26.36 14.18
C PRO A 346 22.70 26.67 12.96
N SER A 347 23.98 26.28 13.00
CA SER A 347 24.86 26.43 11.83
C SER A 347 24.46 25.51 10.68
N GLU A 348 24.70 25.96 9.44
CA GLU A 348 24.44 25.19 8.22
C GLU A 348 25.11 23.81 8.26
N ASP A 349 26.39 23.74 8.64
CA ASP A 349 27.14 22.48 8.77
C ASP A 349 26.51 21.55 9.81
N GLY A 350 26.05 22.10 10.93
CA GLY A 350 25.35 21.34 11.95
C GLY A 350 24.06 20.73 11.43
N LEU A 351 23.32 21.47 10.60
CA LEU A 351 22.06 21.01 10.00
C LEU A 351 22.28 19.98 8.89
N LYS A 352 23.27 20.19 8.02
CA LYS A 352 23.70 19.17 7.04
C LYS A 352 24.09 17.87 7.71
N ALA A 353 24.85 17.95 8.81
CA ALA A 353 25.23 16.76 9.57
C ALA A 353 24.01 15.99 10.13
N ARG A 354 22.92 16.67 10.54
CA ARG A 354 21.68 15.98 10.96
C ARG A 354 21.07 15.16 9.82
N ILE A 355 21.04 15.74 8.62
CA ILE A 355 20.53 15.10 7.40
C ILE A 355 21.43 13.93 7.02
N ASP A 356 22.75 14.11 7.01
CA ASP A 356 23.69 13.06 6.63
C ASP A 356 23.61 11.87 7.60
N ASN A 357 23.37 12.10 8.89
CA ASN A 357 23.15 11.03 9.85
C ASN A 357 21.79 10.31 9.68
N LEU A 358 20.84 10.83 8.90
CA LEU A 358 19.60 10.12 8.55
C LEU A 358 19.88 8.96 7.57
N VAL A 359 20.82 9.17 6.66
CA VAL A 359 21.24 8.17 5.67
C VAL A 359 22.42 7.32 6.13
N ALA A 360 23.32 7.88 6.96
CA ALA A 360 24.50 7.21 7.49
C ALA A 360 24.63 7.49 8.99
N PRO A 361 23.83 6.83 9.85
CA PRO A 361 23.84 7.08 11.29
C PRO A 361 25.20 6.68 11.89
N ALA A 362 25.77 7.58 12.72
CA ALA A 362 27.08 7.35 13.32
C ALA A 362 27.08 6.29 14.44
N ARG A 363 25.94 6.05 15.10
CA ARG A 363 25.84 5.08 16.21
C ARG A 363 24.42 4.59 16.47
N THR A 364 24.28 3.45 17.14
CA THR A 364 23.00 3.00 17.72
C THR A 364 22.83 3.55 19.13
N CYS A 365 21.63 4.01 19.46
CA CYS A 365 21.34 4.62 20.75
C CYS A 365 20.14 3.93 21.41
N PRO A 366 20.35 2.99 22.34
CA PRO A 366 19.26 2.38 23.09
C PRO A 366 18.52 3.44 23.92
N GLY A 367 17.27 3.74 23.58
CA GLY A 367 16.39 4.63 24.36
C GLY A 367 16.50 6.13 24.09
N ALA A 368 17.36 6.58 23.17
CA ALA A 368 17.40 7.99 22.75
C ALA A 368 16.49 8.21 21.53
N SER A 369 15.50 9.10 21.65
CA SER A 369 14.70 9.55 20.52
C SER A 369 15.35 10.76 19.85
N ARG A 370 15.32 10.81 18.51
CA ARG A 370 15.64 12.03 17.72
C ARG A 370 14.71 13.21 17.99
N THR A 371 13.72 13.05 18.88
CA THR A 371 12.73 14.05 19.28
C THR A 371 12.58 14.22 20.80
N GLY A 372 13.54 13.74 21.59
CA GLY A 372 13.58 14.02 23.03
C GLY A 372 13.93 15.49 23.33
N SER A 373 13.84 15.91 24.60
CA SER A 373 14.24 17.26 25.06
C SER A 373 15.71 17.61 24.77
N ARG A 374 16.54 16.60 24.46
CA ARG A 374 17.89 16.72 23.92
C ARG A 374 18.05 15.69 22.78
N PRO A 375 17.67 16.05 21.54
CA PRO A 375 17.70 15.09 20.43
C PRO A 375 19.15 14.78 20.04
N ASP A 376 19.44 13.51 19.74
CA ASP A 376 20.71 13.09 19.18
C ASP A 376 20.52 12.55 17.76
N TYR A 377 20.71 13.44 16.79
CA TYR A 377 20.54 13.14 15.37
C TYR A 377 21.56 12.14 14.82
N ARG A 378 22.61 11.79 15.58
CA ARG A 378 23.60 10.76 15.19
C ARG A 378 23.09 9.33 15.38
N CYS A 379 21.99 9.16 16.11
CA CYS A 379 21.45 7.86 16.46
C CYS A 379 20.73 7.21 15.27
N ALA A 380 20.97 5.93 15.05
CA ALA A 380 20.22 5.12 14.10
C ALA A 380 18.72 5.13 14.43
N LEU A 381 17.89 5.16 13.39
CA LEU A 381 16.43 5.10 13.49
C LEU A 381 16.02 3.73 14.00
N ARG A 382 15.05 3.67 14.91
CA ARG A 382 14.41 2.42 15.26
C ARG A 382 13.34 2.08 14.23
N ILE A 383 13.63 1.03 13.45
CA ILE A 383 12.83 0.67 12.28
C ILE A 383 11.62 -0.15 12.73
N ALA A 384 11.81 -1.40 13.16
CA ALA A 384 10.72 -2.26 13.61
C ALA A 384 11.22 -3.24 14.67
N GLY A 385 10.48 -3.33 15.79
CA GLY A 385 10.91 -4.11 16.94
C GLY A 385 12.24 -3.60 17.49
N ASN A 386 13.25 -4.46 17.58
CA ASN A 386 14.58 -4.12 18.08
C ASN A 386 15.58 -3.72 16.96
N ARG A 387 15.14 -3.67 15.69
CA ARG A 387 16.01 -3.31 14.57
C ARG A 387 16.23 -1.81 14.50
N HIS A 388 17.50 -1.41 14.34
CA HIS A 388 17.93 -0.03 14.18
C HIS A 388 18.75 0.11 12.90
N GLY A 389 18.65 1.26 12.22
CA GLY A 389 19.39 1.50 10.98
C GLY A 389 19.22 2.90 10.41
N SER A 390 19.63 3.05 9.16
CA SER A 390 19.44 4.24 8.33
C SER A 390 18.02 4.34 7.78
N ILE A 391 17.70 5.47 7.14
CA ILE A 391 16.44 5.59 6.37
C ILE A 391 16.41 4.66 5.14
N ALA A 392 17.56 4.29 4.57
CA ALA A 392 17.63 3.28 3.51
C ALA A 392 17.22 1.89 4.03
N ASP A 393 17.67 1.52 5.24
CA ASP A 393 17.25 0.28 5.92
C ASP A 393 15.74 0.26 6.18
N PHE A 394 15.18 1.41 6.55
CA PHE A 394 13.73 1.58 6.71
C PHE A 394 12.97 1.33 5.39
N TYR A 395 13.44 1.86 4.26
CA TYR A 395 12.83 1.59 2.96
C TYR A 395 12.88 0.11 2.60
N ARG A 396 14.00 -0.58 2.87
CA ARG A 396 14.14 -2.02 2.64
C ARG A 396 13.23 -2.85 3.53
N GLU A 397 13.03 -2.45 4.79
CA GLU A 397 12.05 -3.08 5.69
C GLU A 397 10.64 -3.00 5.08
N ILE A 398 10.21 -1.83 4.58
CA ILE A 398 8.92 -1.69 3.91
C ILE A 398 8.84 -2.65 2.73
N VAL A 399 9.83 -2.62 1.82
CA VAL A 399 9.80 -3.44 0.61
C VAL A 399 9.77 -4.95 0.92
N SER A 400 10.54 -5.38 1.92
CA SER A 400 10.72 -6.80 2.24
C SER A 400 9.58 -7.36 3.07
N GLU A 401 9.09 -6.60 4.04
CA GLU A 401 8.12 -7.08 5.04
C GLU A 401 6.69 -6.62 4.81
N ARG A 402 6.50 -5.51 4.08
CA ARG A 402 5.24 -4.77 4.02
C ARG A 402 4.65 -4.64 2.63
N LEU A 403 5.42 -4.94 1.58
CA LEU A 403 4.93 -4.93 0.21
C LEU A 403 4.60 -6.35 -0.29
N THR A 404 3.65 -6.45 -1.22
CA THR A 404 3.44 -7.64 -2.06
C THR A 404 4.65 -7.87 -2.98
N GLU A 405 4.74 -8.97 -3.72
CA GLU A 405 5.88 -9.19 -4.63
C GLU A 405 5.96 -8.14 -5.75
N ARG A 406 4.80 -7.67 -6.23
CA ARG A 406 4.68 -6.59 -7.22
C ARG A 406 4.79 -5.20 -6.62
N GLY A 407 4.74 -5.07 -5.30
CA GLY A 407 4.56 -3.77 -4.66
C GLY A 407 5.72 -2.80 -4.86
N ARG A 408 5.45 -1.50 -4.73
CA ARG A 408 6.41 -0.40 -4.84
C ARG A 408 6.25 0.57 -3.67
N LEU A 409 7.37 1.11 -3.20
CA LEU A 409 7.42 2.21 -2.25
C LEU A 409 7.73 3.50 -3.00
N TYR A 410 6.95 4.54 -2.78
CA TYR A 410 7.14 5.88 -3.33
C TYR A 410 7.51 6.83 -2.19
N VAL A 411 8.75 7.29 -2.19
CA VAL A 411 9.30 8.28 -1.27
C VAL A 411 9.11 9.65 -1.90
N ILE A 412 8.19 10.43 -1.34
CA ILE A 412 7.88 11.78 -1.80
C ILE A 412 8.89 12.74 -1.19
N GLY A 413 9.61 13.47 -2.04
CA GLY A 413 10.51 14.55 -1.63
C GLY A 413 9.75 15.74 -1.03
N TYR A 414 10.49 16.66 -0.43
CA TYR A 414 9.95 17.94 0.04
C TYR A 414 10.13 19.01 -1.04
N PRO A 415 9.14 19.88 -1.26
CA PRO A 415 9.22 20.92 -2.27
C PRO A 415 10.32 21.94 -1.94
N SER A 416 10.73 22.72 -2.94
CA SER A 416 11.47 23.95 -2.69
C SER A 416 10.56 24.91 -1.91
N LEU A 417 11.00 25.40 -0.75
CA LEU A 417 10.12 26.10 0.21
C LEU A 417 10.04 27.60 -0.04
N ILE A 418 11.17 28.22 -0.33
CA ILE A 418 11.30 29.66 -0.51
C ILE A 418 12.33 29.96 -1.58
N ALA A 419 12.04 30.93 -2.45
CA ALA A 419 12.94 31.32 -3.52
C ALA A 419 14.21 31.99 -2.96
N PRO A 420 15.39 31.83 -3.59
CA PRO A 420 16.62 32.47 -3.14
C PRO A 420 16.50 33.99 -3.06
N SER A 421 17.13 34.59 -2.06
CA SER A 421 17.05 36.02 -1.78
C SER A 421 17.59 36.90 -2.90
N SER A 422 18.51 36.35 -3.70
CA SER A 422 19.08 36.97 -4.91
C SER A 422 18.06 37.14 -6.04
N GLU A 423 16.95 36.40 -6.01
CA GLU A 423 15.93 36.42 -7.07
C GLU A 423 14.73 37.32 -6.76
N TRP A 424 14.64 37.78 -5.51
CA TRP A 424 13.56 38.64 -5.00
C TRP A 424 13.60 40.02 -5.63
N ARG A 425 12.42 40.58 -5.90
CA ARG A 425 12.28 41.93 -6.48
C ARG A 425 12.78 43.00 -5.49
N LEU A 426 13.11 44.19 -6.00
CA LEU A 426 13.67 45.28 -5.17
C LEU A 426 12.72 45.73 -4.04
N PHE A 427 11.41 45.72 -4.31
CA PHE A 427 10.34 46.10 -3.36
C PHE A 427 9.49 44.90 -2.94
N ASP A 428 10.09 43.70 -2.94
CA ASP A 428 9.38 42.48 -2.57
C ASP A 428 9.03 42.50 -1.07
N PRO A 429 7.75 42.27 -0.68
CA PRO A 429 7.36 42.12 0.72
C PRO A 429 8.23 41.09 1.47
N CYS A 430 8.76 40.09 0.77
CA CYS A 430 9.66 39.10 1.35
C CYS A 430 10.94 39.69 1.94
N ARG A 431 11.45 40.83 1.42
CA ARG A 431 12.61 41.54 2.00
C ARG A 431 12.34 42.14 3.36
N VAL A 432 11.06 42.35 3.71
CA VAL A 432 10.63 42.88 5.01
C VAL A 432 10.31 41.74 5.98
N VAL A 433 9.75 40.64 5.47
CA VAL A 433 9.28 39.52 6.27
C VAL A 433 10.41 38.54 6.62
N TYR A 434 11.35 38.31 5.70
CA TYR A 434 12.36 37.27 5.83
C TYR A 434 13.79 37.83 5.75
N LYS A 435 14.70 37.23 6.53
CA LYS A 435 16.14 37.54 6.47
C LYS A 435 16.78 36.77 5.30
N PRO A 436 17.45 37.45 4.34
CA PRO A 436 18.07 36.82 3.18
C PRO A 436 18.93 35.59 3.50
N GLU A 437 19.81 35.71 4.51
CA GLU A 437 20.77 34.68 4.88
C GLU A 437 20.06 33.43 5.43
N THR A 438 19.00 33.62 6.21
CA THR A 438 18.19 32.53 6.74
C THR A 438 17.49 31.77 5.61
N VAL A 439 16.89 32.51 4.67
CA VAL A 439 16.16 31.92 3.54
C VAL A 439 17.09 31.10 2.65
N ASP A 440 18.24 31.66 2.29
CA ASP A 440 19.19 30.97 1.42
C ASP A 440 19.70 29.68 2.10
N MET A 441 19.95 29.72 3.41
CA MET A 441 20.31 28.54 4.19
C MET A 441 19.19 27.49 4.24
N LEU A 442 17.93 27.89 4.45
CA LEU A 442 16.78 26.97 4.42
C LEU A 442 16.61 26.31 3.04
N GLY A 443 16.78 27.07 1.95
CA GLY A 443 16.74 26.57 0.59
C GLY A 443 17.85 25.54 0.30
N LEU A 444 19.08 25.83 0.75
CA LEU A 444 20.21 24.90 0.65
C LEU A 444 19.96 23.60 1.41
N LEU A 445 19.38 23.68 2.61
CA LEU A 445 19.06 22.50 3.44
C LEU A 445 17.94 21.66 2.83
N ALA A 446 16.87 22.29 2.33
CA ALA A 446 15.81 21.58 1.63
C ALA A 446 16.35 20.84 0.40
N GLY A 447 17.22 21.48 -0.38
CA GLY A 447 17.89 20.82 -1.51
C GLY A 447 18.81 19.67 -1.06
N HIS A 448 19.54 19.84 0.04
CA HIS A 448 20.40 18.79 0.59
C HIS A 448 19.62 17.58 1.10
N LEU A 449 18.53 17.80 1.83
CA LEU A 449 17.64 16.74 2.30
C LEU A 449 17.11 15.91 1.13
N ASN A 450 16.59 16.57 0.09
CA ASN A 450 16.06 15.87 -1.09
C ASN A 450 17.13 15.03 -1.82
N ARG A 451 18.35 15.55 -1.97
CA ARG A 451 19.47 14.76 -2.54
C ARG A 451 19.80 13.53 -1.70
N GLN A 452 19.79 13.66 -0.36
CA GLN A 452 20.08 12.54 0.54
C GLN A 452 18.96 11.50 0.54
N LEU A 453 17.69 11.91 0.50
CA LEU A 453 16.56 10.98 0.34
C LEU A 453 16.64 10.22 -0.98
N ALA A 454 16.91 10.91 -2.09
CA ALA A 454 17.11 10.27 -3.39
C ALA A 454 18.32 9.30 -3.39
N ALA A 455 19.40 9.64 -2.67
CA ALA A 455 20.53 8.74 -2.48
C ALA A 455 20.16 7.49 -1.67
N ALA A 456 19.41 7.64 -0.58
CA ALA A 456 18.92 6.52 0.22
C ALA A 456 17.98 5.60 -0.58
N VAL A 457 17.16 6.15 -1.47
CA VAL A 457 16.33 5.35 -2.40
C VAL A 457 17.21 4.52 -3.34
N ARG A 458 18.26 5.11 -3.92
CA ARG A 458 19.21 4.37 -4.78
C ARG A 458 19.90 3.26 -4.00
N GLN A 459 20.45 3.58 -2.82
CA GLN A 459 21.09 2.60 -1.94
C GLN A 459 20.14 1.44 -1.60
N ALA A 460 18.89 1.73 -1.23
CA ALA A 460 17.91 0.70 -0.91
C ALA A 460 17.66 -0.24 -2.11
N ASN A 461 17.54 0.29 -3.33
CA ASN A 461 17.36 -0.52 -4.53
C ASN A 461 18.59 -1.35 -4.90
N ASP A 462 19.79 -0.78 -4.76
CA ASP A 462 21.05 -1.47 -5.01
C ASP A 462 21.18 -2.69 -4.08
N GLU A 463 20.89 -2.51 -2.80
CA GLU A 463 20.92 -3.59 -1.80
C GLU A 463 19.77 -4.60 -1.97
N LEU A 464 18.62 -4.19 -2.52
CA LEU A 464 17.52 -5.09 -2.87
C LEU A 464 17.78 -5.90 -4.16
N GLY A 465 18.73 -5.46 -4.99
CA GLY A 465 19.02 -6.02 -6.32
C GLY A 465 17.90 -5.81 -7.35
N LYS A 466 16.97 -4.89 -7.09
CA LYS A 466 15.82 -4.60 -7.97
C LYS A 466 15.20 -3.25 -7.63
N VAL A 467 14.73 -2.54 -8.65
CA VAL A 467 14.06 -1.24 -8.50
C VAL A 467 12.66 -1.45 -7.94
N ARG A 468 12.48 -1.16 -6.65
CA ARG A 468 11.20 -1.26 -5.94
C ARG A 468 10.88 -0.05 -5.06
N VAL A 469 11.86 0.82 -4.82
CA VAL A 469 11.71 2.10 -4.16
C VAL A 469 11.87 3.20 -5.21
N HIS A 470 10.94 4.14 -5.24
CA HIS A 470 10.88 5.22 -6.22
C HIS A 470 10.91 6.54 -5.48
N TYR A 471 11.72 7.48 -5.97
CA TYR A 471 11.78 8.83 -5.42
C TYR A 471 10.92 9.75 -6.29
N VAL A 472 9.94 10.41 -5.68
CA VAL A 472 9.09 11.40 -6.36
C VAL A 472 9.69 12.78 -6.09
N ASP A 473 10.35 13.33 -7.11
CA ASP A 473 10.97 14.66 -7.02
C ASP A 473 9.89 15.75 -7.06
N THR A 474 9.75 16.45 -5.93
CA THR A 474 8.88 17.63 -5.79
C THR A 474 9.70 18.92 -5.72
N TYR A 475 11.01 18.84 -5.49
CA TYR A 475 11.86 20.00 -5.32
C TYR A 475 12.09 20.71 -6.65
N THR A 476 12.50 19.97 -7.68
CA THR A 476 12.84 20.53 -9.00
C THR A 476 11.64 21.18 -9.68
N PRO A 477 10.45 20.53 -9.80
CA PRO A 477 9.30 21.16 -10.45
C PRO A 477 8.83 22.44 -9.74
N PHE A 478 8.90 22.47 -8.41
CA PHE A 478 8.53 23.67 -7.63
C PHE A 478 9.53 24.80 -7.88
N ARG A 479 10.83 24.47 -7.93
CA ARG A 479 11.90 25.43 -8.17
C ARG A 479 11.87 26.04 -9.56
N GLU A 480 11.68 25.21 -10.59
CA GLU A 480 11.62 25.65 -11.99
C GLU A 480 10.34 26.44 -12.29
N GLY A 481 9.22 26.03 -11.71
CA GLY A 481 7.95 26.75 -11.82
C GLY A 481 7.87 28.03 -10.99
N GLY A 482 8.84 28.26 -10.09
CA GLY A 482 8.83 29.39 -9.17
C GLY A 482 7.65 29.36 -8.20
N HIS A 483 7.23 28.16 -7.77
CA HIS A 483 6.04 27.90 -6.97
C HIS A 483 6.28 28.03 -5.46
N GLU A 484 7.50 28.36 -5.06
CA GLU A 484 7.89 28.58 -3.69
C GLU A 484 7.29 29.85 -3.10
N VAL A 485 7.36 29.99 -1.78
CA VAL A 485 7.16 31.29 -1.13
C VAL A 485 8.17 32.29 -1.73
N CYS A 486 7.71 33.50 -2.04
CA CYS A 486 8.52 34.55 -2.71
C CYS A 486 9.00 34.17 -4.13
N GLY A 487 8.44 33.11 -4.72
CA GLY A 487 8.70 32.70 -6.08
C GLY A 487 8.10 33.65 -7.11
N ARG A 488 8.43 33.42 -8.39
CA ARG A 488 7.91 34.22 -9.51
C ARG A 488 6.64 33.63 -10.13
N GLY A 489 6.32 32.38 -9.82
CA GLY A 489 5.14 31.67 -10.27
C GLY A 489 3.98 31.77 -9.28
N PRO A 490 2.88 31.03 -9.50
CA PRO A 490 1.79 30.94 -8.54
C PRO A 490 2.21 30.15 -7.30
N ASP A 491 1.86 30.66 -6.12
CA ASP A 491 2.21 30.05 -4.85
C ASP A 491 1.57 28.68 -4.68
N PHE A 492 2.38 27.64 -4.47
CA PHE A 492 1.95 26.30 -4.08
C PHE A 492 2.17 26.02 -2.59
N LEU A 493 2.84 26.93 -1.90
CA LEU A 493 3.12 26.87 -0.47
C LEU A 493 2.46 28.06 0.23
N HIS A 494 2.10 27.85 1.49
CA HIS A 494 1.73 28.95 2.37
C HIS A 494 2.99 29.68 2.84
N GLY A 495 2.94 31.01 2.86
CA GLY A 495 3.93 31.84 3.59
C GLY A 495 3.77 31.72 5.10
N ILE A 496 4.16 32.76 5.85
CA ILE A 496 3.87 32.82 7.30
C ILE A 496 2.35 32.97 7.49
N THR A 497 1.69 31.91 7.94
CA THR A 497 0.22 31.84 8.01
C THR A 497 -0.22 31.47 9.42
N HIS A 498 -0.95 32.39 10.07
CA HIS A 498 -1.57 32.17 11.37
C HIS A 498 -3.02 31.70 11.22
N VAL A 499 -3.39 30.63 11.91
CA VAL A 499 -4.76 30.14 11.96
C VAL A 499 -5.24 30.10 13.41
N GLY A 500 -6.27 30.89 13.71
CA GLY A 500 -6.85 30.99 15.05
C GLY A 500 -6.62 32.36 15.68
N ARG A 501 -6.98 32.48 16.96
CA ARG A 501 -6.91 33.74 17.72
C ARG A 501 -5.75 33.80 18.72
N ASP A 502 -5.06 32.69 18.98
CA ASP A 502 -3.94 32.63 19.91
C ASP A 502 -2.65 33.08 19.22
N PRO A 503 -2.03 34.22 19.56
CA PRO A 503 -0.84 34.70 18.87
C PRO A 503 0.41 33.80 19.02
N LEU A 504 0.42 32.88 19.99
CA LEU A 504 1.52 31.96 20.24
C LEU A 504 1.33 30.57 19.60
N SER A 505 0.12 30.25 19.13
CA SER A 505 -0.18 28.96 18.50
C SER A 505 -1.12 29.12 17.30
N GLY A 506 -0.80 28.48 16.17
CA GLY A 506 -1.60 28.63 14.95
C GLY A 506 -0.80 28.76 13.66
N TRP A 507 0.52 28.76 13.74
CA TRP A 507 1.43 28.89 12.58
C TRP A 507 1.62 27.59 11.78
N TYR A 508 0.87 26.53 12.10
CA TYR A 508 1.08 25.16 11.61
C TYR A 508 0.94 25.00 10.09
N ARG A 509 0.30 25.95 9.38
CA ARG A 509 0.23 25.93 7.91
C ARG A 509 1.46 26.52 7.25
N SER A 510 2.30 27.22 7.99
CA SER A 510 3.43 27.98 7.40
C SER A 510 4.38 27.03 6.70
N PHE A 511 4.79 27.40 5.49
CA PHE A 511 5.66 26.62 4.60
C PHE A 511 5.11 25.24 4.20
N HIS A 512 3.85 24.92 4.48
CA HIS A 512 3.22 23.71 3.99
C HIS A 512 2.54 23.96 2.64
N LEU A 513 2.34 22.86 1.89
CA LEU A 513 1.62 22.89 0.63
C LEU A 513 0.20 23.42 0.82
N ASN A 514 -0.24 24.29 -0.09
CA ASN A 514 -1.65 24.66 -0.20
C ASN A 514 -2.42 23.65 -1.08
N ASN A 515 -3.69 23.91 -1.37
CA ASN A 515 -4.50 23.02 -2.22
C ASN A 515 -3.88 22.80 -3.61
N ALA A 516 -3.30 23.83 -4.22
CA ALA A 516 -2.65 23.72 -5.53
C ALA A 516 -1.34 22.93 -5.45
N GLY A 517 -0.54 23.19 -4.42
CA GLY A 517 0.70 22.43 -4.19
C GLY A 517 0.47 20.94 -3.95
N HIS A 518 -0.54 20.59 -3.15
CA HIS A 518 -0.91 19.18 -2.97
C HIS A 518 -1.44 18.55 -4.26
N ALA A 519 -2.18 19.28 -5.08
CA ALA A 519 -2.63 18.79 -6.38
C ALA A 519 -1.46 18.52 -7.34
N GLU A 520 -0.44 19.39 -7.34
CA GLU A 520 0.76 19.17 -8.16
C GLU A 520 1.58 17.96 -7.69
N VAL A 521 1.79 17.83 -6.38
CA VAL A 521 2.48 16.63 -5.84
C VAL A 521 1.67 15.36 -6.11
N ALA A 522 0.33 15.42 -6.03
CA ALA A 522 -0.53 14.31 -6.40
C ALA A 522 -0.38 13.91 -7.87
N ARG A 523 -0.28 14.90 -8.77
CA ARG A 523 -0.04 14.67 -10.20
C ARG A 523 1.31 13.98 -10.44
N LEU A 524 2.39 14.52 -9.86
CA LEU A 524 3.73 13.94 -9.95
C LEU A 524 3.76 12.50 -9.43
N LEU A 525 3.14 12.24 -8.28
CA LEU A 525 3.02 10.90 -7.70
C LEU A 525 2.20 9.95 -8.59
N ALA A 526 1.06 10.39 -9.12
CA ALA A 526 0.23 9.56 -10.00
C ALA A 526 0.95 9.21 -11.31
N ASP A 527 1.75 10.11 -11.86
CA ASP A 527 2.52 9.90 -13.09
C ASP A 527 3.71 8.95 -12.84
N GLU A 528 4.42 9.10 -11.72
CA GLU A 528 5.47 8.15 -11.30
C GLU A 528 4.89 6.75 -11.05
N VAL A 529 3.73 6.65 -10.38
CA VAL A 529 3.03 5.36 -10.19
C VAL A 529 2.62 4.75 -11.52
N SER A 530 2.01 5.53 -12.41
CA SER A 530 1.52 5.05 -13.72
C SER A 530 2.66 4.49 -14.59
N SER A 531 3.84 5.10 -14.52
CA SER A 531 5.00 4.70 -15.33
C SER A 531 5.76 3.50 -14.77
N THR A 532 5.70 3.28 -13.46
CA THR A 532 6.55 2.30 -12.76
C THR A 532 5.81 1.10 -12.17
N PHE A 533 4.49 1.21 -11.98
CA PHE A 533 3.65 0.15 -11.45
C PHE A 533 2.74 -0.42 -12.56
N ARG A 534 2.75 -1.75 -12.71
CA ARG A 534 1.82 -2.44 -13.61
C ARG A 534 0.67 -3.07 -12.80
N PRO A 535 -0.59 -2.67 -13.03
CA PRO A 535 -1.73 -3.37 -12.45
C PRO A 535 -1.72 -4.85 -12.86
N SER A 536 -2.01 -5.75 -11.92
CA SER A 536 -2.31 -7.13 -12.27
C SER A 536 -3.59 -7.12 -13.11
N ILE A 537 -3.52 -7.61 -14.35
CA ILE A 537 -4.72 -7.85 -15.15
C ILE A 537 -5.53 -8.89 -14.36
N GLY A 538 -6.67 -8.49 -13.79
CA GLY A 538 -7.62 -9.44 -13.21
C GLY A 538 -7.98 -10.49 -14.27
N LEU A 539 -8.36 -11.71 -13.85
CA LEU A 539 -8.78 -12.80 -14.74
C LEU A 539 -9.56 -12.23 -15.93
N ALA A 540 -9.01 -12.40 -17.14
CA ALA A 540 -9.53 -11.79 -18.35
C ALA A 540 -11.05 -12.03 -18.43
N GLN A 541 -11.83 -10.97 -18.58
CA GLN A 541 -13.24 -11.13 -18.88
C GLN A 541 -13.37 -11.88 -20.22
N PRO A 542 -14.28 -12.87 -20.33
CA PRO A 542 -14.58 -13.45 -21.63
C PRO A 542 -15.06 -12.31 -22.53
N GLN A 543 -14.35 -12.09 -23.64
CA GLN A 543 -14.80 -11.14 -24.64
C GLN A 543 -16.19 -11.58 -25.10
N ARG A 544 -17.18 -10.68 -24.96
CA ARG A 544 -18.48 -10.90 -25.59
C ARG A 544 -18.23 -11.10 -27.09
N PRO A 545 -18.76 -12.15 -27.72
CA PRO A 545 -18.71 -12.23 -29.17
C PRO A 545 -19.47 -11.02 -29.71
N SER A 546 -18.77 -10.20 -30.50
CA SER A 546 -19.40 -9.21 -31.36
C SER A 546 -20.31 -9.98 -32.32
N GLY A 547 -21.62 -9.84 -32.08
CA GLY A 547 -22.66 -10.21 -33.04
C GLY A 547 -22.69 -9.25 -34.22
#